data_AF-A0A4Q3Z8G0-F1
#
_entry.id   AF-A0A4Q3Z8G0-F1
#
_cell.length_a   1.000
_cell.length_b   1.000
_cell.length_c   1.000
_cell.angle_alpha   90.00
_cell.angle_beta   90.00
_cell.angle_gamma   90.00
#
_symmetry.space_group_name_H-M   'P 1'
#
loop_
_entity.id
_entity.type
_entity.pdbx_description
1 polymer ?
#
loop_
_entity_poly.entity_id
_entity_poly.type
_entity_poly.pdbx_seq_one_letter_code
_entity_poly.pdbx_strand_id
1 'polypeptide(L)'
;MRLPIYNPRPVADRQRERLIKLLSNLLNERLTRLNQNVPPDNIVLSNAEVKELNALIGEISTDRSFFTALSFVDGLAGRIKIGEEQLRELYLSERRRRGYSRAVSSNQWHQFITRLGMHSGDLSTLIRAAAPMPFEHFLRMERRVLSHFKISEDVQEYLLELMARKRQAIEALREQASNFRDLVTDTGVTDLTKAILKQLGEKRDNLSSKQVAGLTIVIVDSTTLFTTRDWSVSGTLSTMAGGLTMIVED
;
A
#
# COMPACT_ATOMS: atom_id res chain seq x y z
N MET A 1 14.25 8.02 -21.00
CA MET A 1 14.25 9.30 -20.24
C MET A 1 13.83 9.01 -18.80
N ARG A 2 14.62 9.38 -17.78
CA ARG A 2 14.25 9.14 -16.37
C ARG A 2 13.20 10.18 -15.94
N LEU A 3 11.99 9.73 -15.60
CA LEU A 3 10.97 10.62 -15.02
C LEU A 3 11.48 11.14 -13.65
N PRO A 4 11.39 12.46 -13.37
CA PRO A 4 11.79 13.02 -12.09
C PRO A 4 10.88 12.52 -10.96
N ILE A 5 11.47 12.22 -9.81
CA ILE A 5 10.73 11.83 -8.60
C ILE A 5 10.83 13.00 -7.62
N TYR A 6 9.71 13.66 -7.37
CA TYR A 6 9.59 14.73 -6.37
C TYR A 6 9.48 14.12 -4.96
N ASN A 7 9.51 14.92 -3.90
CA ASN A 7 9.35 14.39 -2.55
C ASN A 7 7.90 13.96 -2.27
N PRO A 8 7.67 12.86 -1.53
CA PRO A 8 6.34 12.47 -1.12
C PRO A 8 5.72 13.50 -0.17
N ARG A 9 4.40 13.59 -0.21
CA ARG A 9 3.59 14.41 0.71
C ARG A 9 2.59 13.49 1.45
N PRO A 10 3.09 12.55 2.25
CA PRO A 10 2.21 11.59 2.92
C PRO A 10 1.29 12.31 3.90
N VAL A 11 0.06 11.82 4.01
CA VAL A 11 -0.91 12.25 5.01
C VAL A 11 -0.92 11.19 6.12
N ALA A 12 -0.02 11.36 7.08
CA ALA A 12 0.10 10.54 8.27
C ALA A 12 -0.11 11.43 9.50
N ASP A 13 -0.97 11.00 10.42
CA ASP A 13 -0.99 11.59 11.75
C ASP A 13 0.14 10.99 12.61
N ARG A 14 0.32 11.55 13.80
CA ARG A 14 1.37 11.11 14.73
C ARG A 14 1.23 9.65 15.13
N GLN A 15 0.01 9.11 15.18
CA GLN A 15 -0.25 7.73 15.60
C GLN A 15 0.19 6.77 14.50
N ARG A 16 -0.14 7.06 13.24
CA ARG A 16 0.33 6.30 12.09
C ARG A 16 1.84 6.34 11.94
N GLU A 17 2.46 7.51 12.11
CA GLU A 17 3.93 7.62 12.11
C GLU A 17 4.58 6.75 13.20
N ARG A 18 4.00 6.72 14.41
CA ARG A 18 4.46 5.86 15.50
C ARG A 18 4.31 4.38 15.17
N LEU A 19 3.18 3.99 14.57
CA LEU A 19 2.95 2.60 14.16
C LEU A 19 3.93 2.16 13.08
N ILE A 20 4.17 2.99 12.05
CA ILE A 20 5.16 2.72 11.01
C ILE A 20 6.55 2.52 11.64
N LYS A 21 6.94 3.40 12.57
CA LYS A 21 8.22 3.29 13.27
C LYS A 21 8.32 2.00 14.08
N LEU A 22 7.27 1.64 14.81
CA LEU A 22 7.24 0.41 15.61
C LEU A 22 7.38 -0.82 14.72
N LEU A 23 6.58 -0.93 13.65
CA LEU A 23 6.66 -2.06 12.71
C LEU A 23 8.03 -2.14 12.01
N SER A 24 8.60 -0.99 11.62
CA SER A 24 9.95 -0.91 11.06
C SER A 24 11.00 -1.40 12.04
N ASN A 25 10.90 -1.04 13.33
CA ASN A 25 11.83 -1.51 14.35
C ASN A 25 11.76 -3.02 14.52
N LEU A 26 10.55 -3.58 14.55
CA LEU A 26 10.35 -5.03 14.65
C LEU A 26 10.99 -5.80 13.49
N LEU A 27 10.85 -5.28 12.27
CA LEU A 27 11.51 -5.84 11.10
C LEU A 27 13.03 -5.70 11.19
N ASN A 28 13.53 -4.54 11.63
CA ASN A 28 14.96 -4.29 11.77
C ASN A 28 15.60 -5.21 12.81
N GLU A 29 14.95 -5.40 13.95
CA GLU A 29 15.39 -6.34 14.97
C GLU A 29 15.44 -7.77 14.42
N ARG A 30 14.44 -8.19 13.65
CA ARG A 30 14.46 -9.50 13.00
C ARG A 30 15.63 -9.64 12.03
N LEU A 31 15.88 -8.65 11.19
CA LEU A 31 16.95 -8.70 10.18
C LEU A 31 18.36 -8.67 10.80
N THR A 32 18.51 -8.04 11.96
CA THR A 32 19.81 -7.89 12.65
C THR A 32 20.06 -8.98 13.69
N ARG A 33 19.02 -9.64 14.21
CA ARG A 33 19.17 -10.72 15.21
C ARG A 33 19.71 -12.00 14.56
N LEU A 34 20.89 -12.40 14.99
CA LEU A 34 21.51 -13.72 14.76
C LEU A 34 20.95 -14.84 15.66
N ASN A 35 19.84 -14.61 16.35
CA ASN A 35 19.37 -15.51 17.41
C ASN A 35 18.86 -16.85 16.83
N GLN A 36 19.66 -17.89 16.98
CA GLN A 36 19.46 -19.24 16.41
C GLN A 36 18.24 -20.02 16.98
N ASN A 37 17.57 -19.49 18.01
CA ASN A 37 16.51 -20.20 18.75
C ASN A 37 15.07 -19.77 18.41
N VAL A 38 14.90 -18.81 17.49
CA VAL A 38 13.57 -18.40 17.01
C VAL A 38 13.45 -18.84 15.55
N PRO A 39 12.31 -19.41 15.12
CA PRO A 39 12.10 -19.69 13.71
C PRO A 39 12.40 -18.44 12.87
N PRO A 40 13.11 -18.58 11.74
CA PRO A 40 13.66 -17.45 10.98
C PRO A 40 12.59 -16.46 10.49
N ASP A 41 11.32 -16.89 10.43
CA ASP A 41 10.21 -16.07 10.00
C ASP A 41 9.39 -15.43 11.12
N ASN A 42 9.67 -15.68 12.41
CA ASN A 42 8.84 -15.15 13.50
C ASN A 42 9.39 -13.82 14.06
N ILE A 43 8.47 -12.91 14.38
CA ILE A 43 8.78 -11.67 15.12
C ILE A 43 8.42 -11.86 16.59
N VAL A 44 9.40 -11.62 17.46
CA VAL A 44 9.23 -11.69 18.93
C VAL A 44 9.12 -10.29 19.49
N LEU A 45 8.02 -10.02 20.20
CA LEU A 45 7.72 -8.73 20.82
C LEU A 45 8.01 -8.76 22.32
N SER A 46 8.54 -7.67 22.86
CA SER A 46 8.55 -7.44 24.31
C SER A 46 7.16 -7.05 24.82
N ASN A 47 6.91 -7.23 26.12
CA ASN A 47 5.63 -6.85 26.74
C ASN A 47 5.27 -5.35 26.55
N ALA A 48 6.29 -4.48 26.54
CA ALA A 48 6.10 -3.05 26.31
C ALA A 48 5.67 -2.77 24.86
N GLU A 49 6.32 -3.41 23.89
CA GLU A 49 5.99 -3.30 22.47
C GLU A 49 4.61 -3.88 22.17
N VAL A 50 4.23 -5.02 22.77
CA VAL A 50 2.87 -5.57 22.65
C VAL A 50 1.83 -4.55 23.13
N LYS A 51 2.07 -3.88 24.27
CA LYS A 51 1.14 -2.90 24.81
C LYS A 51 1.01 -1.67 23.89
N GLU A 52 2.13 -1.15 23.40
CA GLU A 52 2.13 -0.01 22.49
C GLU A 52 1.49 -0.36 21.14
N LEU A 53 1.84 -1.52 20.58
CA LEU A 53 1.29 -2.04 19.34
C LEU A 53 -0.22 -2.21 19.43
N ASN A 54 -0.73 -2.80 20.52
CA ASN A 54 -2.16 -2.96 20.73
C ASN A 54 -2.90 -1.63 20.81
N ALA A 55 -2.31 -0.60 21.44
CA ALA A 55 -2.90 0.73 21.49
C ALA A 55 -2.99 1.35 20.10
N LEU A 56 -1.90 1.34 19.33
CA LEU A 56 -1.84 1.89 17.97
C LEU A 56 -2.73 1.11 16.99
N ILE A 57 -2.85 -0.20 17.17
CA ILE A 57 -3.73 -1.05 16.37
C ILE A 57 -5.21 -0.78 16.68
N GLY A 58 -5.56 -0.57 17.94
CA GLY A 58 -6.91 -0.17 18.32
C GLY A 58 -7.34 1.10 17.60
N GLU A 59 -6.44 2.08 17.52
CA GLU A 59 -6.67 3.35 16.82
C GLU A 59 -6.82 3.14 15.31
N ILE A 60 -5.85 2.49 14.65
CA ILE A 60 -5.91 2.30 13.19
C ILE A 60 -7.09 1.41 12.75
N SER A 61 -7.52 0.48 13.59
CA SER A 61 -8.68 -0.39 13.34
C SER A 61 -10.01 0.38 13.29
N THR A 62 -10.04 1.60 13.83
CA THR A 62 -11.20 2.50 13.77
C THR A 62 -11.04 3.63 12.77
N ASP A 63 -9.88 3.73 12.10
CA ASP A 63 -9.62 4.80 11.14
C ASP A 63 -10.37 4.58 9.82
N ARG A 64 -11.48 5.30 9.68
CA ARG A 64 -12.29 5.30 8.46
C ARG A 64 -11.50 5.72 7.22
N SER A 65 -10.59 6.69 7.33
CA SER A 65 -9.78 7.16 6.21
C SER A 65 -8.84 6.08 5.71
N PHE A 66 -8.25 5.31 6.62
CA PHE A 66 -7.36 4.21 6.29
C PHE A 66 -8.12 3.12 5.51
N PHE A 67 -9.22 2.62 6.07
CA PHE A 67 -9.99 1.56 5.42
C PHE A 67 -10.69 2.02 4.14
N THR A 68 -11.06 3.29 4.03
CA THR A 68 -11.56 3.85 2.76
C THR A 68 -10.50 3.77 1.67
N ALA A 69 -9.22 4.01 2.02
CA ALA A 69 -8.11 3.89 1.09
C ALA A 69 -7.89 2.43 0.66
N LEU A 70 -7.99 1.46 1.59
CA LEU A 70 -7.88 0.04 1.27
C LEU A 70 -9.05 -0.46 0.41
N SER A 71 -10.27 -0.07 0.75
CA SER A 71 -11.46 -0.45 -0.02
C SER A 71 -11.44 0.14 -1.44
N PHE A 72 -10.85 1.32 -1.62
CA PHE A 72 -10.59 1.87 -2.95
C PHE A 72 -9.64 0.99 -3.77
N VAL A 73 -8.55 0.52 -3.16
CA VAL A 73 -7.60 -0.41 -3.82
C VAL A 73 -8.27 -1.74 -4.15
N ASP A 74 -9.09 -2.28 -3.24
CA ASP A 74 -9.85 -3.51 -3.47
C ASP A 74 -10.87 -3.35 -4.61
N GLY A 75 -11.55 -2.20 -4.70
CA GLY A 75 -12.45 -1.90 -5.81
C GLY A 75 -11.71 -1.81 -7.15
N LEU A 76 -10.53 -1.18 -7.19
CA LEU A 76 -9.69 -1.13 -8.39
C LEU A 76 -9.17 -2.52 -8.80
N ALA A 77 -8.87 -3.39 -7.84
CA ALA A 77 -8.39 -4.74 -8.09
C ALA A 77 -9.51 -5.72 -8.50
N GLY A 78 -10.76 -5.28 -8.60
CA GLY A 78 -11.89 -6.18 -8.85
C GLY A 78 -12.09 -7.18 -7.71
N ARG A 79 -11.84 -6.79 -6.46
CA ARG A 79 -12.11 -7.62 -5.27
C ARG A 79 -13.48 -7.31 -4.68
N ILE A 80 -14.00 -6.11 -4.96
CA ILE A 80 -15.32 -5.66 -4.55
C ILE A 80 -16.03 -5.09 -5.77
N LYS A 81 -17.32 -5.40 -5.95
CA LYS A 81 -18.14 -4.85 -7.03
C LYS A 81 -18.46 -3.38 -6.76
N ILE A 82 -17.59 -2.49 -7.22
CA ILE A 82 -17.76 -1.04 -7.20
C ILE A 82 -17.69 -0.54 -8.65
N GLY A 83 -18.66 0.24 -9.09
CA GLY A 83 -18.66 0.80 -10.44
C GLY A 83 -17.55 1.82 -10.63
N GLU A 84 -17.03 1.97 -11.86
CA GLU A 84 -15.96 2.94 -12.17
C GLU A 84 -16.29 4.36 -11.70
N GLU A 85 -17.52 4.82 -11.92
CA GLU A 85 -17.96 6.15 -11.51
C GLU A 85 -17.92 6.34 -9.99
N GLN A 86 -18.24 5.29 -9.22
CA GLN A 86 -18.14 5.33 -7.76
C GLN A 86 -16.68 5.39 -7.29
N LEU A 87 -15.77 4.63 -7.92
CA LEU A 87 -14.33 4.69 -7.64
C LEU A 87 -13.75 6.06 -8.00
N ARG A 88 -14.17 6.63 -9.12
CA ARG A 88 -13.81 7.98 -9.55
C ARG A 88 -14.24 9.03 -8.54
N GLU A 89 -15.51 9.01 -8.12
CA GLU A 89 -16.02 9.97 -7.13
C GLU A 89 -15.32 9.81 -5.77
N LEU A 90 -15.02 8.58 -5.36
CA LEU A 90 -14.23 8.32 -4.15
C LEU A 90 -12.82 8.92 -4.26
N TYR A 91 -12.12 8.66 -5.37
CA TYR A 91 -10.78 9.21 -5.63
C TYR A 91 -10.77 10.74 -5.58
N LEU A 92 -11.72 11.38 -6.26
CA LEU A 92 -11.80 12.84 -6.34
C LEU A 92 -12.23 13.49 -5.02
N SER A 93 -13.12 12.85 -4.27
CA SER A 93 -13.57 13.34 -2.96
C SER A 93 -12.46 13.25 -1.90
N GLU A 94 -11.71 12.15 -1.84
CA GLU A 94 -10.59 12.02 -0.90
C GLU A 94 -9.43 12.99 -1.22
N ARG A 95 -9.12 13.20 -2.51
CA ARG A 95 -8.16 14.25 -2.93
C ARG A 95 -8.59 15.63 -2.45
N ARG A 96 -9.88 15.96 -2.63
CA ARG A 96 -10.45 17.24 -2.18
C ARG A 96 -10.37 17.38 -0.67
N ARG A 97 -10.69 16.31 0.08
CA ARG A 97 -10.61 16.27 1.55
C ARG A 97 -9.20 16.55 2.06
N ARG A 98 -8.19 16.09 1.31
CA ARG A 98 -6.76 16.31 1.60
C ARG A 98 -6.19 17.63 1.05
N GLY A 99 -7.05 18.52 0.53
CA GLY A 99 -6.65 19.86 0.07
C GLY A 99 -6.08 19.92 -1.36
N TYR A 100 -6.19 18.86 -2.15
CA TYR A 100 -5.74 18.87 -3.55
C TYR A 100 -6.84 19.41 -4.49
N SER A 101 -6.46 20.34 -5.39
CA SER A 101 -7.37 21.20 -6.16
C SER A 101 -8.26 20.49 -7.20
N ARG A 102 -9.43 21.11 -7.46
CA ARG A 102 -10.50 20.73 -8.42
C ARG A 102 -10.16 20.98 -9.90
N ALA A 103 -9.18 21.83 -10.20
CA ALA A 103 -8.83 22.11 -11.58
C ALA A 103 -8.38 20.79 -12.24
N VAL A 104 -9.12 20.36 -13.27
CA VAL A 104 -8.87 19.14 -14.06
C VAL A 104 -9.25 17.77 -13.43
N SER A 105 -10.29 17.69 -12.60
CA SER A 105 -10.72 16.45 -11.91
C SER A 105 -10.90 15.21 -12.83
N SER A 106 -11.53 15.35 -14.00
CA SER A 106 -11.69 14.25 -14.94
C SER A 106 -10.35 13.78 -15.50
N ASN A 107 -9.47 14.69 -15.92
CA ASN A 107 -8.15 14.33 -16.43
C ASN A 107 -7.27 13.69 -15.34
N GLN A 108 -7.43 14.06 -14.08
CA GLN A 108 -6.68 13.44 -12.98
C GLN A 108 -7.05 11.97 -12.81
N TRP A 109 -8.34 11.62 -12.86
CA TRP A 109 -8.79 10.22 -12.84
C TRP A 109 -8.24 9.43 -14.03
N HIS A 110 -8.43 9.93 -15.24
CA HIS A 110 -7.95 9.25 -16.45
C HIS A 110 -6.43 9.08 -16.43
N GLN A 111 -5.68 10.11 -16.02
CA GLN A 111 -4.24 10.01 -15.88
C GLN A 111 -3.86 8.98 -14.80
N PHE A 112 -4.54 8.95 -13.65
CA PHE A 112 -4.31 7.96 -12.61
C PHE A 112 -4.51 6.53 -13.13
N ILE A 113 -5.66 6.24 -13.76
CA ILE A 113 -5.98 4.90 -14.30
C ILE A 113 -5.02 4.50 -15.43
N THR A 114 -4.70 5.43 -16.34
CA THR A 114 -3.75 5.17 -17.43
C THR A 114 -2.35 4.87 -16.89
N ARG A 115 -1.90 5.63 -15.89
CA ARG A 115 -0.60 5.39 -15.24
C ARG A 115 -0.59 4.12 -14.40
N LEU A 116 -1.74 3.74 -13.84
CA LEU A 116 -1.90 2.47 -13.14
C LEU A 116 -1.87 1.28 -14.11
N GLY A 117 -2.18 1.50 -15.39
CA GLY A 117 -2.17 0.47 -16.43
C GLY A 117 -3.53 -0.22 -16.63
N MET A 118 -4.61 0.36 -16.12
CA MET A 118 -5.96 -0.25 -16.11
C MET A 118 -6.87 0.27 -17.24
N HIS A 119 -6.35 0.87 -18.31
CA HIS A 119 -7.18 1.28 -19.44
C HIS A 119 -6.52 0.92 -20.77
N SER A 120 -7.26 0.24 -21.64
CA SER A 120 -6.83 -0.20 -22.97
C SER A 120 -7.60 0.49 -24.13
N GLY A 121 -8.46 1.47 -23.82
CA GLY A 121 -9.26 2.19 -24.81
C GLY A 121 -8.47 3.23 -25.62
N ASP A 122 -9.00 3.56 -26.81
CA ASP A 122 -8.44 4.55 -27.72
C ASP A 122 -8.58 5.97 -27.14
N LEU A 123 -7.57 6.35 -26.35
CA LEU A 123 -7.53 7.60 -25.61
C LEU A 123 -7.24 8.79 -26.56
N SER A 124 -7.99 9.89 -26.40
CA SER A 124 -7.79 11.13 -27.15
C SER A 124 -6.34 11.63 -27.05
N THR A 125 -5.88 12.41 -28.02
CA THR A 125 -4.50 12.90 -28.14
C THR A 125 -3.96 13.63 -26.90
N LEU A 126 -4.83 14.24 -26.08
CA LEU A 126 -4.45 14.88 -24.80
C LEU A 126 -4.17 13.87 -23.67
N ILE A 127 -4.71 12.66 -23.76
CA ILE A 127 -4.56 11.61 -22.74
C ILE A 127 -3.39 10.66 -23.09
N ARG A 128 -2.98 10.58 -24.36
CA ARG A 128 -1.81 9.81 -24.85
C ARG A 128 -0.46 10.15 -24.19
N ALA A 129 -0.36 11.26 -23.45
CA ALA A 129 0.84 11.62 -22.71
C ALA A 129 1.04 10.83 -21.39
N ALA A 130 0.01 10.19 -20.87
CA ALA A 130 0.11 9.35 -19.68
C ALA A 130 0.48 7.91 -20.10
N ALA A 131 1.68 7.46 -19.74
CA ALA A 131 2.08 6.06 -19.89
C ALA A 131 1.96 5.32 -18.55
N PRO A 132 1.71 4.00 -18.56
CA PRO A 132 1.83 3.16 -17.37
C PRO A 132 3.13 3.43 -16.63
N MET A 133 3.06 3.46 -15.30
CA MET A 133 4.24 3.65 -14.46
C MET A 133 5.15 2.43 -14.61
N PRO A 134 6.39 2.59 -15.10
CA PRO A 134 7.33 1.48 -15.18
C PRO A 134 7.61 0.93 -13.78
N PHE A 135 7.74 -0.40 -13.67
CA PHE A 135 7.98 -1.05 -12.39
C PHE A 135 9.24 -0.52 -11.66
N GLU A 136 10.33 -0.30 -12.40
CA GLU A 136 11.55 0.31 -11.85
C GLU A 136 11.33 1.75 -11.36
N HIS A 137 10.43 2.50 -11.98
CA HIS A 137 10.09 3.83 -11.50
C HIS A 137 9.30 3.75 -10.19
N PHE A 138 8.36 2.82 -10.11
CA PHE A 138 7.59 2.48 -8.92
C PHE A 138 8.51 2.15 -7.73
N LEU A 139 9.47 1.22 -7.86
CA LEU A 139 10.38 0.86 -6.77
C LEU A 139 11.23 2.04 -6.27
N ARG A 140 11.63 2.95 -7.16
CA ARG A 140 12.37 4.17 -6.75
C ARG A 140 11.49 5.18 -6.04
N MET A 141 10.22 5.29 -6.43
CA MET A 141 9.24 6.12 -5.73
C MET A 141 9.02 5.56 -4.33
N GLU A 142 8.83 4.26 -4.22
CA GLU A 142 8.65 3.54 -2.96
C GLU A 142 9.80 3.74 -1.98
N ARG A 143 11.05 3.52 -2.44
CA ARG A 143 12.25 3.81 -1.64
C ARG A 143 12.22 5.21 -1.01
N ARG A 144 11.71 6.19 -1.76
CA ARG A 144 11.65 7.59 -1.30
C ARG A 144 10.53 7.82 -0.28
N VAL A 145 9.44 7.06 -0.33
CA VAL A 145 8.40 7.05 0.71
C VAL A 145 8.94 6.40 1.98
N LEU A 146 9.58 5.24 1.89
CA LEU A 146 10.16 4.56 3.04
C LEU A 146 11.23 5.42 3.73
N SER A 147 12.09 6.06 2.92
CA SER A 147 13.08 7.03 3.41
C SER A 147 12.46 8.24 4.09
N HIS A 148 11.30 8.73 3.61
CA HIS A 148 10.59 9.84 4.25
C HIS A 148 10.18 9.50 5.69
N PHE A 149 9.74 8.26 5.93
CA PHE A 149 9.40 7.75 7.26
C PHE A 149 10.62 7.32 8.09
N LYS A 150 11.85 7.52 7.59
CA LYS A 150 13.10 7.17 8.28
C LYS A 150 13.20 5.67 8.64
N ILE A 151 12.63 4.81 7.79
CA ILE A 151 12.81 3.36 7.87
C ILE A 151 14.29 3.04 7.61
N SER A 152 14.89 2.09 8.35
CA SER A 152 16.30 1.73 8.19
C SER A 152 16.57 1.13 6.81
N GLU A 153 17.77 1.32 6.26
CA GLU A 153 18.12 0.87 4.91
C GLU A 153 17.91 -0.64 4.71
N ASP A 154 18.30 -1.47 5.68
CA ASP A 154 18.11 -2.92 5.64
C ASP A 154 16.62 -3.31 5.53
N VAL A 155 15.75 -2.62 6.28
CA VAL A 155 14.30 -2.82 6.19
C VAL A 155 13.77 -2.31 4.86
N GLN A 156 14.27 -1.17 4.36
CA GLN A 156 13.87 -0.67 3.04
C GLN A 156 14.18 -1.68 1.94
N GLU A 157 15.40 -2.24 1.92
CA GLU A 157 15.78 -3.26 0.93
C GLU A 157 14.91 -4.50 1.04
N TYR A 158 14.65 -4.96 2.26
CA TYR A 158 13.77 -6.11 2.49
C TYR A 158 12.34 -5.88 1.96
N LEU A 159 11.75 -4.72 2.26
CA LEU A 159 10.41 -4.37 1.77
C LEU A 159 10.36 -4.23 0.25
N LEU A 160 11.38 -3.58 -0.35
CA LEU A 160 11.50 -3.44 -1.81
C LEU A 160 11.69 -4.78 -2.50
N GLU A 161 12.45 -5.70 -1.92
CA GLU A 161 12.64 -7.06 -2.44
C GLU A 161 11.32 -7.83 -2.44
N LEU A 162 10.54 -7.75 -1.36
CA LEU A 162 9.22 -8.38 -1.29
C LEU A 162 8.28 -7.83 -2.38
N MET A 163 8.27 -6.51 -2.58
CA MET A 163 7.49 -5.88 -3.66
C MET A 163 7.98 -6.31 -5.05
N ALA A 164 9.30 -6.42 -5.25
CA ALA A 164 9.89 -6.90 -6.50
C ALA A 164 9.47 -8.35 -6.82
N ARG A 165 9.42 -9.23 -5.82
CA ARG A 165 8.93 -10.62 -5.97
C ARG A 165 7.45 -10.68 -6.38
N LYS A 166 6.65 -9.67 -6.04
CA LYS A 166 5.23 -9.59 -6.42
C LYS A 166 4.99 -8.90 -7.76
N ARG A 167 6.05 -8.56 -8.53
CA ARG A 167 5.94 -7.91 -9.85
C ARG A 167 4.95 -8.59 -10.79
N GLN A 168 5.06 -9.91 -10.99
CA GLN A 168 4.19 -10.63 -11.93
C GLN A 168 2.72 -10.54 -11.53
N ALA A 169 2.43 -10.67 -10.23
CA ALA A 169 1.07 -10.54 -9.71
C ALA A 169 0.53 -9.11 -9.85
N ILE A 170 1.36 -8.09 -9.62
CA ILE A 170 0.99 -6.68 -9.81
C ILE A 170 0.68 -6.39 -11.29
N GLU A 171 1.53 -6.85 -12.22
CA GLU A 171 1.27 -6.66 -13.65
C GLU A 171 0.02 -7.43 -14.12
N ALA A 172 -0.18 -8.66 -13.64
CA ALA A 172 -1.39 -9.43 -13.92
C ALA A 172 -2.67 -8.73 -13.40
N LEU A 173 -2.61 -8.12 -12.21
CA LEU A 173 -3.72 -7.32 -11.68
C LEU A 173 -4.03 -6.11 -12.56
N ARG A 174 -3.01 -5.43 -13.11
CA ARG A 174 -3.22 -4.31 -14.05
C ARG A 174 -3.91 -4.77 -15.33
N GLU A 175 -3.48 -5.90 -15.88
CA GLU A 175 -4.08 -6.51 -17.07
C GLU A 175 -5.52 -6.95 -16.83
N GLN A 176 -5.82 -7.58 -15.69
CA GLN A 176 -7.18 -8.02 -15.35
C GLN A 176 -8.13 -6.85 -15.06
N ALA A 177 -7.65 -5.85 -14.31
CA ALA A 177 -8.43 -4.67 -13.98
C ALA A 177 -8.69 -3.76 -15.18
N SER A 178 -8.00 -3.96 -16.31
CA SER A 178 -8.23 -3.20 -17.53
C SER A 178 -9.67 -3.26 -18.06
N ASN A 179 -10.45 -4.25 -17.62
CA ASN A 179 -11.79 -4.50 -18.13
C ASN A 179 -12.92 -4.10 -17.17
N PHE A 180 -12.67 -3.77 -15.89
CA PHE A 180 -13.67 -3.36 -14.86
C PHE A 180 -14.99 -4.16 -14.81
N ARG A 181 -15.07 -5.33 -15.45
CA ARG A 181 -16.27 -6.15 -15.61
C ARG A 181 -16.12 -7.41 -14.77
N ASP A 182 -16.97 -7.53 -13.76
CA ASP A 182 -17.30 -8.76 -13.02
C ASP A 182 -16.14 -9.61 -12.47
N LEU A 183 -14.96 -9.02 -12.23
CA LEU A 183 -13.95 -9.67 -11.41
C LEU A 183 -14.36 -9.58 -9.94
N VAL A 184 -14.42 -10.74 -9.29
CA VAL A 184 -14.51 -10.94 -7.84
C VAL A 184 -13.51 -12.05 -7.51
N THR A 185 -12.63 -11.83 -6.55
CA THR A 185 -11.67 -12.84 -6.09
C THR A 185 -11.51 -12.77 -4.57
N ASP A 186 -11.26 -13.93 -3.95
CA ASP A 186 -11.76 -14.28 -2.60
C ASP A 186 -11.13 -13.60 -1.37
N THR A 187 -10.22 -12.64 -1.52
CA THR A 187 -9.74 -11.85 -0.36
C THR A 187 -9.13 -10.52 -0.81
N GLY A 188 -9.67 -9.41 -0.28
CA GLY A 188 -9.14 -8.06 -0.49
C GLY A 188 -8.06 -7.68 0.53
N VAL A 189 -7.26 -6.67 0.19
CA VAL A 189 -6.26 -6.05 1.10
C VAL A 189 -6.94 -5.58 2.38
N THR A 190 -8.18 -5.09 2.31
CA THR A 190 -8.96 -4.65 3.48
C THR A 190 -9.14 -5.78 4.49
N ASP A 191 -9.62 -6.95 4.05
CA ASP A 191 -9.96 -8.06 4.95
C ASP A 191 -8.70 -8.75 5.49
N LEU A 192 -7.66 -8.89 4.66
CA LEU A 192 -6.34 -9.34 5.11
C LEU A 192 -5.78 -8.40 6.18
N THR A 193 -5.82 -7.09 5.95
CA THR A 193 -5.34 -6.11 6.92
C THR A 193 -6.11 -6.22 8.25
N LYS A 194 -7.45 -6.33 8.20
CA LYS A 194 -8.26 -6.52 9.41
C LYS A 194 -7.89 -7.81 10.15
N ALA A 195 -7.70 -8.91 9.42
CA ALA A 195 -7.33 -10.19 10.00
C ALA A 195 -5.97 -10.12 10.72
N ILE A 196 -4.95 -9.51 10.10
CA ILE A 196 -3.63 -9.33 10.70
C ILE A 196 -3.68 -8.38 11.90
N LEU A 197 -4.39 -7.25 11.80
CA LEU A 197 -4.58 -6.32 12.93
C LEU A 197 -5.27 -7.01 14.12
N LYS A 198 -6.25 -7.86 13.86
CA LYS A 198 -6.91 -8.67 14.89
C LYS A 198 -5.94 -9.67 15.54
N GLN A 199 -5.15 -10.40 14.74
CA GLN A 199 -4.15 -11.34 15.25
C GLN A 199 -3.10 -10.66 16.14
N LEU A 200 -2.64 -9.48 15.73
CA LEU A 200 -1.75 -8.62 16.51
C LEU A 200 -2.39 -8.22 17.85
N GLY A 201 -3.66 -7.79 17.83
CA GLY A 201 -4.40 -7.38 19.03
C GLY A 201 -4.64 -8.53 20.03
N GLU A 202 -4.79 -9.76 19.55
CA GLU A 202 -5.06 -10.96 20.36
C GLU A 202 -3.80 -11.60 20.97
N LYS A 203 -2.62 -10.98 20.83
CA LYS A 203 -1.33 -11.50 21.34
C LYS A 203 -0.99 -12.91 20.84
N ARG A 204 -1.28 -13.22 19.57
CA ARG A 204 -0.80 -14.49 19.00
C ARG A 204 0.69 -14.37 18.71
N ASP A 205 1.50 -15.19 19.40
CA ASP A 205 2.96 -15.09 19.47
C ASP A 205 3.73 -15.38 18.17
N ASN A 206 3.06 -15.59 17.03
CA ASN A 206 3.72 -16.02 15.79
C ASN A 206 3.19 -15.27 14.56
N LEU A 207 3.53 -13.99 14.44
CA LEU A 207 3.39 -13.31 13.16
C LEU A 207 4.63 -13.54 12.32
N SER A 208 4.39 -13.88 11.06
CA SER A 208 5.48 -13.98 10.10
C SER A 208 6.02 -12.59 9.78
N SER A 209 7.33 -12.52 9.51
CA SER A 209 8.01 -11.33 9.04
C SER A 209 7.38 -10.79 7.76
N LYS A 210 6.84 -11.67 6.91
CA LYS A 210 6.09 -11.32 5.69
C LYS A 210 4.78 -10.59 6.03
N GLN A 211 4.02 -11.04 7.02
CA GLN A 211 2.79 -10.36 7.44
C GLN A 211 3.07 -8.96 8.00
N VAL A 212 4.10 -8.82 8.85
CA VAL A 212 4.49 -7.52 9.38
C VAL A 212 5.03 -6.60 8.30
N ALA A 213 5.82 -7.14 7.35
CA ALA A 213 6.30 -6.40 6.20
C ALA A 213 5.15 -5.92 5.31
N GLY A 214 4.23 -6.81 4.95
CA GLY A 214 3.06 -6.47 4.14
C GLY A 214 2.16 -5.44 4.82
N LEU A 215 1.93 -5.56 6.13
CA LEU A 215 1.21 -4.55 6.91
C LEU A 215 1.93 -3.20 6.92
N THR A 216 3.27 -3.21 7.06
CA THR A 216 4.09 -1.99 7.03
C THR A 216 3.93 -1.27 5.70
N ILE A 217 4.05 -1.99 4.57
CA ILE A 217 3.85 -1.45 3.23
C ILE A 217 2.45 -0.84 3.12
N VAL A 218 1.41 -1.59 3.46
CA VAL A 218 0.02 -1.09 3.38
C VAL A 218 -0.20 0.18 4.20
N ILE A 219 0.31 0.23 5.43
CA ILE A 219 0.13 1.41 6.30
C ILE A 219 0.89 2.61 5.74
N VAL A 220 2.16 2.43 5.35
CA VAL A 220 3.00 3.49 4.77
C VAL A 220 2.34 4.04 3.50
N ASP A 221 1.94 3.19 2.58
CA ASP A 221 1.47 3.61 1.27
C ASP A 221 0.05 4.14 1.25
N SER A 222 -0.75 3.77 2.26
CA SER A 222 -2.06 4.40 2.44
C SER A 222 -1.98 5.92 2.67
N THR A 223 -0.83 6.41 3.14
CA THR A 223 -0.58 7.84 3.39
C THR A 223 -0.37 8.63 2.11
N THR A 224 0.11 8.00 1.05
CA THR A 224 0.41 8.65 -0.24
C THR A 224 -0.72 8.51 -1.26
N LEU A 225 -1.68 7.59 -1.02
CA LEU A 225 -2.94 7.51 -1.73
C LEU A 225 -3.64 8.88 -1.78
N PHE A 226 -4.29 9.20 -2.90
CA PHE A 226 -5.04 10.46 -3.10
C PHE A 226 -4.24 11.76 -2.93
N THR A 227 -2.90 11.73 -3.02
CA THR A 227 -2.10 12.97 -2.91
C THR A 227 -1.93 13.65 -4.27
N THR A 228 -0.99 13.15 -5.05
CA THR A 228 -0.70 13.59 -6.42
C THR A 228 -0.88 12.40 -7.36
N ARG A 229 -0.88 12.63 -8.67
CA ARG A 229 -1.08 11.55 -9.65
C ARG A 229 -0.11 10.39 -9.42
N ASP A 230 1.19 10.65 -9.51
CA ASP A 230 2.20 9.57 -9.49
C ASP A 230 2.30 8.92 -8.10
N TRP A 231 2.17 9.70 -7.00
CA TRP A 231 2.10 9.12 -5.66
C TRP A 231 0.84 8.30 -5.41
N SER A 232 -0.32 8.69 -5.97
CA SER A 232 -1.53 7.86 -5.86
C SER A 232 -1.31 6.52 -6.55
N VAL A 233 -0.68 6.51 -7.73
CA VAL A 233 -0.38 5.28 -8.47
C VAL A 233 0.59 4.41 -7.69
N SER A 234 1.70 4.99 -7.21
CA SER A 234 2.69 4.27 -6.40
C SER A 234 2.03 3.66 -5.16
N GLY A 235 1.30 4.47 -4.39
CA GLY A 235 0.63 4.00 -3.17
C GLY A 235 -0.41 2.91 -3.44
N THR A 236 -1.14 2.97 -4.55
CA THR A 236 -2.05 1.89 -4.97
C THR A 236 -1.29 0.59 -5.26
N LEU A 237 -0.21 0.66 -6.02
CA LEU A 237 0.60 -0.51 -6.38
C LEU A 237 1.29 -1.13 -5.15
N SER A 238 1.86 -0.30 -4.28
CA SER A 238 2.49 -0.76 -3.04
C SER A 238 1.45 -1.37 -2.10
N THR A 239 0.26 -0.76 -1.98
CA THR A 239 -0.84 -1.33 -1.16
C THR A 239 -1.26 -2.72 -1.67
N MET A 240 -1.36 -2.90 -2.99
CA MET A 240 -1.61 -4.23 -3.58
C MET A 240 -0.46 -5.20 -3.27
N ALA A 241 0.80 -4.77 -3.44
CA ALA A 241 1.98 -5.58 -3.16
C ALA A 241 2.05 -6.00 -1.69
N GLY A 242 1.74 -5.09 -0.76
CA GLY A 242 1.67 -5.35 0.67
C GLY A 242 0.58 -6.37 1.01
N GLY A 243 -0.60 -6.22 0.40
CA GLY A 243 -1.67 -7.23 0.46
C GLY A 243 -1.20 -8.63 0.06
N LEU A 244 -0.58 -8.75 -1.11
CA LEU A 244 -0.04 -10.02 -1.62
C LEU A 244 1.11 -10.58 -0.78
N THR A 245 1.83 -9.72 -0.07
CA THR A 245 2.93 -10.12 0.82
C THR A 245 2.40 -10.70 2.14
N MET A 246 1.23 -10.27 2.60
CA MET A 246 0.58 -10.81 3.80
C MET A 246 0.00 -12.22 3.61
N ILE A 247 -0.20 -12.65 2.37
CA ILE A 247 -0.59 -14.03 2.05
C ILE A 247 0.65 -14.90 2.24
N VAL A 248 0.67 -15.68 3.33
CA VAL A 248 1.71 -16.67 3.57
C VAL A 248 1.43 -17.84 2.63
N GLU A 249 2.10 -17.85 1.48
CA GLU A 249 2.23 -19.04 0.65
C GLU A 249 3.29 -19.94 1.30
N ASP A 250 2.91 -21.20 1.58
CA ASP A 250 3.78 -22.28 2.07
C ASP A 250 4.90 -22.60 1.05
#